data_AF-A0A6N8G1W2-F1
#
_entry.id   AF-A0A6N8G1W2-F1
#
_cell.length_a   1.000
_cell.length_b   1.000
_cell.length_c   1.000
_cell.angle_alpha   90.00
_cell.angle_beta   90.00
_cell.angle_gamma   90.00
#
_symmetry.space_group_name_H-M   'P 1'
#
loop_
_entity.id
_entity.type
_entity.pdbx_description
1 polymer ?
#
loop_
_entity_poly.entity_id
_entity_poly.type
_entity_poly.pdbx_seq_one_letter_code
_entity_poly.pdbx_strand_id
1 'polypeptide(L)'
;MHPSILTVGRNDFFGRLPFQICHGIDFTVETAVDVNEAQTWIEVRPPDILMVQAGLEQSLELCRWLKQQAPLSWIYCILVEDRPQLIAERKRANWNWELDATAIALEEAADAYIWLPDDDSNLENKQLQSITRLLLAHIQVGLRKVKKYRDLIQTNDVLSTIAYIDSLTELNNRRALESHLVRQIRTSRNHEIPLSVLMLDVDYFKVVNDTYGHLVGDRILKLLSSRLRYNLRSGDIPFRYGGEEFVILLHNTNCQDASVVARRLQRIVSEQPFFIDNTLSIPVTISIGTGCLRASDDSEGVQLLARADEYLLQAKAAGRNCTINCTD
;
A
#
# COMPACT_ATOMS: atom_id res chain seq x y z
N MET A 1 -1.00 1.94 18.14
CA MET A 1 0.46 2.08 18.36
C MET A 1 0.68 3.27 19.28
N HIS A 2 1.56 3.12 20.26
CA HIS A 2 1.98 4.24 21.11
C HIS A 2 2.84 5.20 20.27
N PRO A 3 2.65 6.53 20.35
CA PRO A 3 3.44 7.45 19.54
C PRO A 3 4.93 7.38 19.87
N SER A 4 5.79 7.52 18.85
CA SER A 4 7.25 7.48 19.02
C SER A 4 7.91 8.80 18.64
N ILE A 5 8.90 9.21 19.43
CA ILE A 5 9.74 10.37 19.16
C ILE A 5 11.19 9.88 19.07
N LEU A 6 11.88 10.21 17.99
CA LEU A 6 13.33 10.07 17.92
C LEU A 6 13.95 11.44 18.21
N THR A 7 14.81 11.51 19.21
CA THR A 7 15.59 12.71 19.54
C THR A 7 17.03 12.52 19.09
N VAL A 8 17.53 13.45 18.26
CA VAL A 8 18.87 13.40 17.67
C VAL A 8 19.70 14.54 18.22
N GLY A 9 20.82 14.22 18.86
CA GLY A 9 21.71 15.21 19.44
C GLY A 9 22.80 14.61 20.32
N ARG A 10 23.71 15.46 20.80
CA ARG A 10 24.80 15.07 21.69
C ARG A 10 24.29 14.83 23.11
N ASN A 11 25.10 14.17 23.94
CA ASN A 11 24.70 13.78 25.30
C ASN A 11 24.30 14.96 26.21
N ASP A 12 24.98 16.10 26.05
CA ASP A 12 24.69 17.34 26.77
C ASP A 12 23.34 17.94 26.38
N PHE A 13 22.95 17.81 25.12
CA PHE A 13 21.65 18.27 24.62
C PHE A 13 20.48 17.53 25.27
N PHE A 14 20.56 16.20 25.43
CA PHE A 14 19.49 15.43 26.07
C PHE A 14 19.22 15.88 27.51
N GLY A 15 20.26 16.28 28.25
CA GLY A 15 20.13 16.81 29.61
C GLY A 15 19.48 18.19 29.68
N ARG A 16 19.46 18.95 28.59
CA ARG A 16 18.85 20.29 28.49
C ARG A 16 17.38 20.23 28.07
N LEU A 17 16.90 19.08 27.59
CA LEU A 17 15.49 18.92 27.23
C LEU A 17 14.61 18.84 28.49
N PRO A 18 13.41 19.45 28.46
CA PRO A 18 12.46 19.34 29.56
C PRO A 18 12.16 17.90 29.96
N PHE A 19 12.14 17.62 31.27
CA PHE A 19 11.91 16.29 31.83
C PHE A 19 10.65 15.60 31.27
N GLN A 20 9.58 16.37 31.04
CA GLN A 20 8.30 15.88 30.50
C GLN A 20 8.41 15.32 29.09
N ILE A 21 9.43 15.73 28.33
CA ILE A 21 9.69 15.19 26.99
C ILE A 21 10.44 13.88 27.14
N CYS A 22 11.50 13.81 27.95
CA CYS A 22 12.30 12.60 28.10
C CYS A 22 11.55 11.45 28.81
N HIS A 23 10.64 11.77 29.73
CA HIS A 23 9.95 10.80 30.59
C HIS A 23 8.41 10.89 30.46
N GLY A 24 7.93 11.40 29.32
CA GLY A 24 6.50 11.47 29.03
C GLY A 24 5.86 10.09 29.00
N ILE A 25 4.65 9.96 29.55
CA ILE A 25 3.91 8.69 29.56
C ILE A 25 3.16 8.48 28.23
N ASP A 26 2.89 9.56 27.47
CA ASP A 26 2.05 9.54 26.28
C ASP A 26 2.79 9.17 24.97
N PHE A 27 4.12 9.03 25.01
CA PHE A 27 4.94 8.64 23.86
C PHE A 27 6.24 7.96 24.31
N THR A 28 6.83 7.15 23.42
CA THR A 28 8.15 6.55 23.65
C THR A 28 9.22 7.44 23.03
N VAL A 29 10.30 7.72 23.77
CA VAL A 29 11.43 8.48 23.28
C VAL A 29 12.62 7.56 23.06
N GLU A 30 13.20 7.64 21.87
CA GLU A 30 14.45 6.98 21.51
C GLU A 30 15.47 8.06 21.12
N THR A 31 16.76 7.77 21.29
CA THR A 31 17.83 8.76 21.12
C THR A 31 18.86 8.28 20.11
N ALA A 32 19.34 9.18 19.26
CA ALA A 32 20.49 8.96 18.39
C ALA A 32 21.52 10.08 18.61
N VAL A 33 22.80 9.74 18.67
CA VAL A 33 23.87 10.71 19.02
C VAL A 33 24.36 11.52 17.83
N ASP A 34 24.11 11.04 16.61
CA ASP A 34 24.47 11.71 15.37
C ASP A 34 23.46 11.45 14.23
N VAL A 35 23.66 12.13 13.11
CA VAL A 35 22.78 12.07 11.93
C VAL A 35 22.80 10.70 11.24
N ASN A 36 23.95 10.00 11.21
CA ASN A 36 24.08 8.72 10.51
C ASN A 36 23.34 7.62 11.28
N GLU A 37 23.47 7.60 12.60
CA GLU A 37 22.71 6.72 13.47
C GLU A 37 21.21 6.99 13.32
N ALA A 38 20.80 8.27 13.33
CA ALA A 38 19.42 8.66 13.17
C ALA A 38 18.83 8.18 11.82
N GLN A 39 19.56 8.33 10.71
CA GLN A 39 19.12 7.85 9.38
C GLN A 39 18.92 6.33 9.38
N THR A 40 19.91 5.58 9.88
CA THR A 40 19.82 4.12 9.99
C THR A 40 18.59 3.70 10.79
N TRP A 41 18.32 4.42 11.88
CA TRP A 41 17.19 4.15 12.76
C TRP A 41 15.85 4.44 12.07
N ILE A 42 15.75 5.57 11.38
CA ILE A 42 14.56 5.99 10.64
C ILE A 42 14.23 4.99 9.52
N GLU A 43 15.24 4.48 8.79
CA GLU A 43 15.02 3.51 7.71
C GLU A 43 14.44 2.19 8.21
N VAL A 44 14.87 1.73 9.39
CA VAL A 44 14.38 0.50 10.02
C VAL A 44 13.01 0.73 10.67
N ARG A 45 12.86 1.85 11.38
CA ARG A 45 11.68 2.17 12.19
C ARG A 45 11.42 3.67 12.20
N PRO A 46 10.61 4.19 11.25
CA PRO A 46 10.28 5.60 11.19
C PRO A 46 9.57 6.08 12.47
N PRO A 47 10.08 7.12 13.15
CA PRO A 47 9.40 7.73 14.30
C PRO A 47 8.21 8.58 13.86
N ASP A 48 7.27 8.85 14.78
CA ASP A 48 6.17 9.79 14.50
C ASP A 48 6.64 11.24 14.50
N ILE A 49 7.60 11.55 15.37
CA ILE A 49 8.21 12.86 15.50
C ILE A 49 9.72 12.69 15.49
N LEU A 50 10.40 13.53 14.72
CA LEU A 50 11.84 13.71 14.81
C LEU A 50 12.12 15.03 15.54
N MET A 51 12.90 14.98 16.62
CA MET A 51 13.41 16.16 17.30
C MET A 51 14.92 16.22 17.10
N VAL A 52 15.46 17.32 16.58
CA VAL A 52 16.87 17.42 16.20
C VAL A 52 17.52 18.62 16.88
N GLN A 53 18.70 18.42 17.48
CA GLN A 53 19.57 19.47 17.95
C GLN A 53 20.11 20.30 16.77
N ALA A 54 19.88 21.61 16.75
CA ALA A 54 20.31 22.47 15.64
C ALA A 54 21.83 22.60 15.55
N GLY A 55 22.54 22.60 16.68
CA GLY A 55 23.99 22.65 16.75
C GLY A 55 24.70 21.38 16.28
N LEU A 56 23.96 20.29 15.99
CA LEU A 56 24.53 19.07 15.42
C LEU A 56 24.91 19.31 13.95
N GLU A 57 26.04 18.73 13.53
CA GLU A 57 26.47 18.78 12.13
C GLU A 57 25.41 18.11 11.24
N GLN A 58 25.08 18.71 10.10
CA GLN A 58 24.09 18.17 9.14
C GLN A 58 22.65 18.06 9.68
N SER A 59 22.32 18.72 10.80
CA SER A 59 20.97 18.69 11.40
C SER A 59 19.85 19.10 10.43
N LEU A 60 20.05 20.19 9.68
CA LEU A 60 19.12 20.64 8.65
C LEU A 60 19.10 19.72 7.42
N GLU A 61 20.24 19.14 7.06
CA GLU A 61 20.33 18.20 5.94
C GLU A 61 19.54 16.93 6.21
N LEU A 62 19.53 16.44 7.46
CA LEU A 62 18.66 15.35 7.90
C LEU A 62 17.17 15.68 7.71
N CYS A 63 16.74 16.87 8.12
CA CYS A 63 15.36 17.33 7.92
C CYS A 63 15.01 17.40 6.42
N ARG A 64 15.89 17.97 5.58
CA ARG A 64 15.67 18.03 4.12
C ARG A 64 15.60 16.64 3.50
N TRP A 65 16.53 15.76 3.85
CA TRP A 65 16.57 14.38 3.37
C TRP A 65 15.23 13.69 3.67
N LEU A 66 14.73 13.78 4.90
CA LEU A 66 13.43 13.24 5.29
C LEU A 66 12.28 13.75 4.42
N LYS A 67 12.23 15.06 4.16
CA LYS A 67 11.15 15.67 3.37
C LYS A 67 11.23 15.32 1.89
N GLN A 68 12.41 15.01 1.36
CA GLN A 68 12.59 14.57 -0.02
C GLN A 68 12.22 13.09 -0.23
N GLN A 69 12.21 12.28 0.82
CA GLN A 69 11.74 10.91 0.75
C GLN A 69 10.21 10.85 0.84
N ALA A 70 9.53 10.54 -0.27
CA ALA A 70 8.08 10.38 -0.31
C ALA A 70 7.50 9.53 0.86
N PRO A 71 8.07 8.36 1.22
CA PRO A 71 7.52 7.53 2.30
C PRO A 71 7.82 8.03 3.72
N LEU A 72 8.67 9.05 3.89
CA LEU A 72 9.09 9.56 5.21
C LEU A 72 8.72 11.04 5.43
N SER A 73 8.33 11.76 4.38
CA SER A 73 8.01 13.20 4.40
C SER A 73 6.93 13.62 5.42
N TRP A 74 6.11 12.66 5.86
CA TRP A 74 5.04 12.85 6.85
C TRP A 74 5.53 12.99 8.29
N ILE A 75 6.75 12.55 8.61
CA ILE A 75 7.34 12.63 9.96
C ILE A 75 7.46 14.10 10.36
N TYR A 76 6.94 14.46 11.53
CA TYR A 76 6.96 15.85 12.00
C TYR A 76 8.32 16.21 12.59
N CYS A 77 9.01 17.19 12.02
CA CYS A 77 10.38 17.55 12.39
C CYS A 77 10.41 18.81 13.28
N ILE A 78 10.92 18.69 14.49
CA ILE A 78 11.15 19.79 15.44
C ILE A 78 12.65 20.04 15.53
N LEU A 79 13.11 21.16 15.03
CA LEU A 79 14.49 21.59 15.17
C LEU A 79 14.62 22.44 16.44
N VAL A 80 15.56 22.09 17.32
CA VAL A 80 15.75 22.69 18.63
C VAL A 80 17.09 23.42 18.66
N GLU A 81 17.05 24.74 18.71
CA GLU A 81 18.24 25.58 18.76
C GLU A 81 18.85 25.60 20.17
N ASP A 82 20.10 25.17 20.22
CA ASP A 82 20.88 24.99 21.44
C ASP A 82 22.23 25.73 21.38
N ARG A 83 22.62 26.28 20.22
CA ARG A 83 23.92 26.93 19.98
C ARG A 83 24.08 28.16 20.88
N PRO A 84 25.03 28.18 21.82
CA PRO A 84 25.18 29.26 22.79
C PRO A 84 25.39 30.64 22.14
N GLN A 85 26.10 30.68 21.00
CA GLN A 85 26.35 31.92 20.27
C GLN A 85 25.05 32.57 19.77
N LEU A 86 24.17 31.78 19.14
CA LEU A 86 22.89 32.28 18.63
C LEU A 86 21.90 32.59 19.75
N ILE A 87 21.90 31.81 20.83
CA ILE A 87 21.09 32.10 22.02
C ILE A 87 21.53 33.42 22.66
N ALA A 88 22.84 33.69 22.75
CA ALA A 88 23.36 34.96 23.26
C ALA A 88 23.08 36.14 22.31
N GLU A 89 23.17 35.93 21.00
CA GLU A 89 22.80 36.93 19.99
C GLU A 89 21.32 37.29 20.05
N ARG A 90 20.44 36.30 20.25
CA ARG A 90 18.99 36.51 20.43
C ARG A 90 18.66 37.54 21.51
N LYS A 91 19.43 37.57 22.62
CA LYS A 91 19.25 38.56 23.70
C LYS A 91 19.59 39.99 23.28
N ARG A 92 20.49 40.15 22.31
CA ARG A 92 21.02 41.45 21.84
C ARG A 92 20.33 41.93 20.57
N ALA A 93 19.79 41.01 19.79
CA ALA A 93 19.13 41.27 18.52
C ALA A 93 17.70 41.83 18.71
N ASN A 94 17.17 42.41 17.64
CA ASN A 94 15.77 42.84 17.61
C ASN A 94 14.84 41.65 17.31
N TRP A 95 13.54 41.85 17.50
CA TRP A 95 12.51 40.83 17.23
C TRP A 95 12.55 40.30 15.78
N ASN A 96 12.90 41.14 14.79
CA ASN A 96 12.92 40.72 13.38
C ASN A 96 13.97 39.63 13.14
N TRP A 97 15.13 39.71 13.78
CA TRP A 97 16.18 38.71 13.64
C TRP A 97 15.73 37.32 14.06
N GLU A 98 15.00 37.21 15.18
CA GLU A 98 14.47 35.93 15.65
C GLU A 98 13.41 35.36 14.70
N LEU A 99 12.56 36.23 14.14
CA LEU A 99 11.59 35.83 13.12
C LEU A 99 12.27 35.31 11.86
N ASP A 100 13.31 36.00 11.37
CA ASP A 100 14.02 35.62 10.15
C ASP A 100 14.74 34.28 10.35
N ALA A 101 15.43 34.08 11.48
CA ALA A 101 16.07 32.81 11.81
C ALA A 101 15.05 31.66 11.89
N THR A 102 13.87 31.93 12.46
CA THR A 102 12.78 30.96 12.52
C THR A 102 12.22 30.63 11.13
N ALA A 103 12.01 31.65 10.29
CA ALA A 103 11.51 31.47 8.93
C ALA A 103 12.46 30.60 8.10
N ILE A 104 13.77 30.89 8.16
CA ILE A 104 14.80 30.11 7.46
C ILE A 104 14.74 28.63 7.87
N ALA A 105 14.67 28.34 9.16
CA ALA A 105 14.59 26.95 9.63
C ALA A 105 13.37 26.20 9.08
N LEU A 106 12.23 26.87 8.97
CA LEU A 106 10.99 26.28 8.44
C LEU A 106 11.03 26.11 6.91
N GLU A 107 11.57 27.11 6.19
CA GLU A 107 11.78 27.03 4.73
C GLU A 107 12.74 25.89 4.36
N GLU A 108 13.72 25.63 5.21
CA GLU A 108 14.76 24.61 5.04
C GLU A 108 14.34 23.19 5.47
N ALA A 109 13.04 22.95 5.72
CA ALA A 109 12.36 21.66 5.94
C ALA A 109 11.96 21.29 7.38
N ALA A 110 12.26 22.12 8.40
CA ALA A 110 11.72 21.89 9.73
C ALA A 110 10.19 22.19 9.76
N ASP A 111 9.41 21.42 10.51
CA ASP A 111 7.99 21.75 10.75
C ASP A 111 7.80 22.65 11.99
N ALA A 112 8.83 22.76 12.82
CA ALA A 112 8.91 23.64 13.98
C ALA A 112 10.37 23.99 14.28
N TYR A 113 10.58 25.20 14.79
CA TYR A 113 11.88 25.66 15.26
C TYR A 113 11.75 26.26 16.66
N ILE A 114 12.49 25.71 17.62
CA ILE A 114 12.33 26.02 19.04
C ILE A 114 13.67 26.39 19.66
N TRP A 115 13.71 27.53 20.33
CA TRP A 115 14.88 28.00 21.05
C TRP A 115 14.91 27.44 22.47
N LEU A 116 16.00 26.78 22.87
CA LEU A 116 16.25 26.45 24.27
C LEU A 116 16.56 27.71 25.09
N PRO A 117 16.27 27.69 26.40
CA PRO A 117 16.66 28.77 27.28
C PRO A 117 18.18 28.83 27.44
N ASP A 118 18.67 30.01 27.82
CA ASP A 118 20.06 30.21 28.23
C ASP A 118 20.29 29.60 29.63
N ASP A 119 21.53 29.21 29.94
CA ASP A 119 21.92 28.54 31.19
C ASP A 119 22.04 29.51 32.39
N ASP A 120 21.31 30.64 32.37
CA ASP A 120 21.49 31.77 33.29
C ASP A 120 20.50 31.71 34.49
N SER A 121 21.04 31.60 35.70
CA SER A 121 20.41 30.95 36.86
C SER A 121 19.26 31.67 37.58
N ASN A 122 18.82 32.84 37.10
CA ASN A 122 17.83 33.68 37.81
C ASN A 122 16.45 33.80 37.13
N LEU A 123 16.29 33.35 35.88
CA LEU A 123 15.02 33.36 35.14
C LEU A 123 14.47 31.95 34.80
N GLU A 124 15.15 30.91 35.29
CA GLU A 124 15.05 29.52 34.82
C GLU A 124 13.61 28.98 34.82
N ASN A 125 12.82 29.22 35.87
CA ASN A 125 11.54 28.51 36.00
C ASN A 125 10.46 28.99 35.02
N LYS A 126 10.29 30.30 34.78
CA LYS A 126 9.15 30.79 33.97
C LYS A 126 9.41 30.64 32.47
N GLN A 127 10.65 30.87 32.03
CA GLN A 127 11.03 30.69 30.63
C GLN A 127 11.05 29.21 30.24
N LEU A 128 11.64 28.35 31.06
CA LEU A 128 11.65 26.91 30.83
C LEU A 128 10.23 26.33 30.80
N GLN A 129 9.32 26.77 31.67
CA GLN A 129 7.90 26.39 31.63
C GLN A 129 7.23 26.78 30.31
N SER A 130 7.54 27.97 29.80
CA SER A 130 6.96 28.49 28.55
C SER A 130 7.46 27.71 27.34
N ILE A 131 8.76 27.43 27.29
CA ILE A 131 9.39 26.62 26.23
C ILE A 131 8.91 25.17 26.28
N THR A 132 8.82 24.58 27.48
CA THR A 132 8.26 23.24 27.68
C THR A 132 6.83 23.16 27.15
N ARG A 133 5.99 24.15 27.48
CA ARG A 133 4.62 24.23 26.97
C ARG A 133 4.58 24.33 25.45
N LEU A 134 5.47 25.11 24.85
CA LEU A 134 5.56 25.26 23.39
C LEU A 134 6.00 23.96 22.71
N LEU A 135 7.03 23.29 23.24
CA LEU A 135 7.49 21.99 22.74
C LEU A 135 6.38 20.94 22.78
N LEU A 136 5.69 20.81 23.93
CA LEU A 136 4.56 19.90 24.05
C LEU A 136 3.42 20.24 23.07
N ALA A 137 3.16 21.53 22.83
CA ALA A 137 2.17 21.95 21.84
C ALA A 137 2.59 21.55 20.41
N HIS A 138 3.86 21.70 20.04
CA HIS A 138 4.37 21.23 18.75
C HIS A 138 4.35 19.71 18.63
N ILE A 139 4.68 18.98 19.69
CA ILE A 139 4.52 17.53 19.73
C ILE A 139 3.06 17.15 19.45
N GLN A 140 2.10 17.79 20.12
CA GLN A 140 0.67 17.55 19.86
C GLN A 140 0.25 17.89 18.43
N VAL A 141 0.79 18.97 17.83
CA VAL A 141 0.56 19.30 16.41
C VAL A 141 1.10 18.19 15.51
N GLY A 142 2.32 17.73 15.74
CA GLY A 142 2.95 16.64 15.02
C GLY A 142 2.13 15.36 15.10
N LEU A 143 1.73 14.94 16.29
CA LEU A 143 0.89 13.76 16.50
C LEU A 143 -0.46 13.85 15.76
N ARG A 144 -1.09 15.03 15.72
CA ARG A 144 -2.32 15.24 14.93
C ARG A 144 -2.07 15.11 13.43
N LYS A 145 -0.93 15.62 12.93
CA LYS A 145 -0.54 15.51 11.51
C LYS A 145 -0.27 14.05 11.13
N VAL A 146 0.49 13.34 11.96
CA VAL A 146 0.77 11.90 11.80
C VAL A 146 -0.52 11.09 11.80
N LYS A 147 -1.44 11.35 12.74
CA LYS A 147 -2.74 10.68 12.78
C LYS A 147 -3.51 10.87 11.47
N LYS A 148 -3.63 12.12 10.99
CA LYS A 148 -4.29 12.41 9.71
C LYS A 148 -3.63 11.69 8.52
N TYR A 149 -2.30 11.61 8.50
CA TYR A 149 -1.59 10.92 7.44
C TYR A 149 -1.85 9.41 7.45
N ARG A 150 -1.86 8.79 8.63
CA ARG A 150 -2.25 7.37 8.78
C ARG A 150 -3.69 7.12 8.35
N ASP A 151 -4.63 7.98 8.76
CA ASP A 151 -6.03 7.89 8.35
C ASP A 151 -6.17 8.01 6.82
N LEU A 152 -5.37 8.87 6.19
CA LEU A 152 -5.32 9.02 4.73
C LEU A 152 -4.79 7.76 4.04
N ILE A 153 -3.68 7.19 4.50
CA ILE A 153 -3.14 5.92 3.97
C ILE A 153 -4.20 4.82 4.10
N GLN A 154 -4.78 4.66 5.29
CA GLN A 154 -5.79 3.64 5.53
C GLN A 154 -7.01 3.82 4.61
N THR A 155 -7.48 5.05 4.43
CA THR A 155 -8.57 5.36 3.52
C THR A 155 -8.18 5.03 2.08
N ASN A 156 -6.96 5.36 1.67
CA ASN A 156 -6.45 5.06 0.32
C ASN A 156 -6.33 3.54 0.08
N ASP A 157 -5.88 2.78 1.07
CA ASP A 157 -5.80 1.31 0.99
C ASP A 157 -7.19 0.68 0.89
N VAL A 158 -8.17 1.19 1.65
CA VAL A 158 -9.58 0.77 1.55
C VAL A 158 -10.16 1.14 0.19
N LEU A 159 -9.92 2.36 -0.30
CA LEU A 159 -10.36 2.79 -1.63
C LEU A 159 -9.72 1.93 -2.73
N SER A 160 -8.44 1.57 -2.59
CA SER A 160 -7.72 0.69 -3.51
C SER A 160 -8.30 -0.72 -3.48
N THR A 161 -8.60 -1.25 -2.29
CA THR A 161 -9.22 -2.58 -2.12
C THR A 161 -10.61 -2.61 -2.75
N ILE A 162 -11.45 -1.61 -2.50
CA ILE A 162 -12.77 -1.47 -3.15
C ILE A 162 -12.62 -1.30 -4.67
N ALA A 163 -11.57 -0.60 -5.12
CA ALA A 163 -11.33 -0.38 -6.54
C ALA A 163 -10.89 -1.64 -7.29
N TYR A 164 -10.32 -2.64 -6.61
CA TYR A 164 -9.71 -3.82 -7.22
C TYR A 164 -10.38 -5.15 -6.90
N ILE A 165 -11.29 -5.21 -5.92
CA ILE A 165 -12.03 -6.43 -5.59
C ILE A 165 -13.47 -6.35 -6.13
N ASP A 166 -13.98 -7.45 -6.68
CA ASP A 166 -15.38 -7.63 -7.03
C ASP A 166 -16.20 -7.92 -5.77
N SER A 167 -17.20 -7.08 -5.49
CA SER A 167 -17.97 -7.13 -4.25
C SER A 167 -18.84 -8.38 -4.09
N LEU A 168 -19.15 -9.08 -5.18
CA LEU A 168 -19.97 -10.30 -5.12
C LEU A 168 -19.11 -11.53 -4.84
N THR A 169 -18.04 -11.70 -5.61
CA THR A 169 -17.24 -12.95 -5.65
C THR A 169 -15.99 -12.89 -4.80
N GLU A 170 -15.61 -11.69 -4.34
CA GLU A 170 -14.36 -11.38 -3.62
C GLU A 170 -13.09 -11.76 -4.39
N LEU A 171 -13.21 -11.93 -5.71
CA LEU A 171 -12.06 -12.03 -6.61
C LEU A 171 -11.57 -10.63 -6.98
N ASN A 172 -10.41 -10.56 -7.61
CA ASN A 172 -9.98 -9.35 -8.27
C ASN A 172 -10.98 -8.98 -9.38
N ASN A 173 -11.24 -7.70 -9.60
CA ASN A 173 -12.14 -7.23 -10.65
C ASN A 173 -11.38 -6.94 -11.95
N ARG A 174 -12.10 -6.48 -12.98
CA ARG A 174 -11.51 -6.11 -14.27
C ARG A 174 -10.41 -5.04 -14.19
N ARG A 175 -10.56 -4.02 -13.34
CA ARG A 175 -9.53 -2.98 -13.16
C ARG A 175 -8.24 -3.56 -12.58
N ALA A 176 -8.38 -4.53 -11.67
CA ALA A 176 -7.24 -5.24 -11.13
C ALA A 176 -6.56 -6.08 -12.20
N LEU A 177 -7.32 -6.75 -13.07
CA LEU A 177 -6.76 -7.49 -14.21
C LEU A 177 -5.90 -6.59 -15.09
N GLU A 178 -6.43 -5.43 -15.50
CA GLU A 178 -5.72 -4.47 -16.36
C GLU A 178 -4.38 -4.02 -15.74
N SER A 179 -4.36 -3.74 -14.44
CA SER A 179 -3.13 -3.39 -13.71
C SER A 179 -2.16 -4.56 -13.58
N HIS A 180 -2.66 -5.75 -13.21
CA HIS A 180 -1.83 -6.93 -13.01
C HIS A 180 -1.23 -7.43 -14.33
N LEU A 181 -1.97 -7.39 -15.42
CA LEU A 181 -1.55 -7.92 -16.72
C LEU A 181 -0.32 -7.19 -17.25
N VAL A 182 -0.33 -5.85 -17.20
CA VAL A 182 0.83 -5.01 -17.59
C VAL A 182 2.09 -5.41 -16.80
N ARG A 183 1.95 -5.55 -15.48
CA ARG A 183 3.06 -5.94 -14.60
C ARG A 183 3.58 -7.35 -14.90
N GLN A 184 2.67 -8.30 -15.13
CA GLN A 184 3.03 -9.69 -15.41
C GLN A 184 3.67 -9.86 -16.78
N ILE A 185 3.19 -9.17 -17.82
CA ILE A 185 3.80 -9.18 -19.15
C ILE A 185 5.23 -8.63 -19.09
N ARG A 186 5.43 -7.51 -18.39
CA ARG A 186 6.78 -6.95 -18.20
C ARG A 186 7.70 -7.94 -17.47
N THR A 187 7.20 -8.58 -16.43
CA THR A 187 7.97 -9.57 -15.66
C THR A 187 8.32 -10.79 -16.50
N SER A 188 7.34 -11.31 -17.24
CA SER A 188 7.48 -12.44 -18.16
C SER A 188 8.55 -12.17 -19.22
N ARG A 189 8.51 -11.01 -19.87
CA ARG A 189 9.51 -10.61 -20.88
C ARG A 189 10.91 -10.46 -20.31
N ASN A 190 11.04 -9.81 -19.15
CA ASN A 190 12.34 -9.54 -18.55
C ASN A 190 13.07 -10.81 -18.06
N HIS A 191 12.32 -11.85 -17.69
CA HIS A 191 12.86 -13.07 -17.11
C HIS A 191 12.64 -14.31 -17.98
N GLU A 192 12.10 -14.14 -19.20
CA GLU A 192 11.76 -15.22 -20.12
C GLU A 192 10.85 -16.29 -19.49
N ILE A 193 9.94 -15.86 -18.61
CA ILE A 193 8.99 -16.74 -17.91
C ILE A 193 7.70 -16.83 -18.72
N PRO A 194 7.17 -18.01 -19.04
CA PRO A 194 5.94 -18.12 -19.82
C PRO A 194 4.73 -17.62 -19.01
N LEU A 195 3.80 -16.96 -19.70
CA LEU A 195 2.58 -16.40 -19.13
C LEU A 195 1.37 -16.83 -19.97
N SER A 196 0.33 -17.33 -19.32
CA SER A 196 -0.93 -17.69 -19.96
C SER A 196 -2.13 -17.03 -19.29
N VAL A 197 -3.22 -16.92 -20.05
CA VAL A 197 -4.54 -16.48 -19.58
C VAL A 197 -5.55 -17.57 -19.86
N LEU A 198 -6.51 -17.74 -18.96
CA LEU A 198 -7.75 -18.45 -19.22
C LEU A 198 -8.89 -17.44 -19.23
N MET A 199 -9.72 -17.45 -20.26
CA MET A 199 -10.98 -16.72 -20.32
C MET A 199 -12.10 -17.75 -20.16
N LEU A 200 -12.97 -17.57 -19.17
CA LEU A 200 -13.99 -18.53 -18.76
C LEU A 200 -15.36 -17.85 -18.72
N ASP A 201 -16.41 -18.60 -19.08
CA ASP A 201 -17.80 -18.14 -18.98
C ASP A 201 -18.71 -19.27 -18.50
N VAL A 202 -19.71 -18.90 -17.70
CA VAL A 202 -20.68 -19.84 -17.16
C VAL A 202 -21.76 -20.15 -18.20
N ASP A 203 -21.79 -21.41 -18.62
CA ASP A 203 -22.69 -21.86 -19.67
C ASP A 203 -24.16 -21.74 -19.24
N TYR A 204 -24.96 -21.11 -20.10
CA TYR A 204 -26.40 -20.90 -19.91
C TYR A 204 -26.76 -20.16 -18.61
N PHE A 205 -25.88 -19.30 -18.09
CA PHE A 205 -26.13 -18.57 -16.83
C PHE A 205 -27.41 -17.73 -16.84
N LYS A 206 -27.78 -17.15 -17.99
CA LYS A 206 -29.07 -16.48 -18.15
C LYS A 206 -30.27 -17.40 -17.88
N VAL A 207 -30.22 -18.65 -18.36
CA VAL A 207 -31.30 -19.64 -18.12
C VAL A 207 -31.41 -19.96 -16.63
N VAL A 208 -30.26 -20.06 -15.93
CA VAL A 208 -30.24 -20.23 -14.47
C VAL A 208 -30.91 -19.06 -13.76
N ASN A 209 -30.57 -17.82 -14.13
CA ASN A 209 -31.19 -16.62 -13.56
C ASN A 209 -32.70 -16.56 -13.85
N ASP A 210 -33.12 -16.87 -15.07
CA ASP A 210 -34.52 -16.83 -15.48
C ASP A 210 -35.35 -17.93 -14.78
N THR A 211 -34.72 -19.08 -14.46
CA THR A 211 -35.39 -20.22 -13.82
C THR A 211 -35.43 -20.12 -12.30
N TYR A 212 -34.34 -19.69 -11.66
CA TYR A 212 -34.16 -19.74 -10.20
C TYR A 212 -34.06 -18.36 -9.55
N GLY A 213 -34.01 -17.29 -10.34
CA GLY A 213 -33.86 -15.92 -9.87
C GLY A 213 -32.41 -15.49 -9.67
N HIS A 214 -32.17 -14.18 -9.75
CA HIS A 214 -30.83 -13.59 -9.67
C HIS A 214 -30.07 -13.90 -8.36
N LEU A 215 -30.77 -14.03 -7.22
CA LEU A 215 -30.13 -14.37 -5.95
C LEU A 215 -29.47 -15.76 -5.98
N VAL A 216 -30.07 -16.71 -6.71
CA VAL A 216 -29.50 -18.05 -6.90
C VAL A 216 -28.32 -18.00 -7.86
N GLY A 217 -28.42 -17.22 -8.95
CA GLY A 217 -27.29 -16.95 -9.85
C GLY A 217 -26.10 -16.34 -9.11
N ASP A 218 -26.32 -15.33 -8.29
CA ASP A 218 -25.30 -14.70 -7.44
C ASP A 218 -24.63 -15.70 -6.50
N ARG A 219 -25.42 -16.63 -5.94
CA ARG A 219 -24.89 -17.70 -5.09
C ARG A 219 -24.02 -18.67 -5.89
N ILE A 220 -24.40 -19.02 -7.12
CA ILE A 220 -23.60 -19.83 -8.02
C ILE A 220 -22.27 -19.15 -8.32
N LEU A 221 -22.26 -17.84 -8.64
CA LEU A 221 -21.02 -17.12 -8.91
C LEU A 221 -20.07 -17.09 -7.70
N LYS A 222 -20.60 -16.93 -6.48
CA LYS A 222 -19.83 -17.03 -5.23
C LYS A 222 -19.23 -18.42 -4.98
N LEU A 223 -20.01 -19.46 -5.24
CA LEU A 223 -19.53 -20.84 -5.09
C LEU A 223 -18.51 -21.19 -6.16
N LEU A 224 -18.73 -20.75 -7.40
CA LEU A 224 -17.79 -20.91 -8.51
C LEU A 224 -16.47 -20.20 -8.19
N SER A 225 -16.50 -18.95 -7.74
CA SER A 225 -15.28 -18.22 -7.38
C SER A 225 -14.46 -18.93 -6.29
N SER A 226 -15.15 -19.50 -5.30
CA SER A 226 -14.51 -20.29 -4.24
C SER A 226 -13.92 -21.59 -4.77
N ARG A 227 -14.65 -22.29 -5.65
CA ARG A 227 -14.20 -23.53 -6.30
C ARG A 227 -13.00 -23.28 -7.21
N LEU A 228 -12.99 -22.20 -7.97
CA LEU A 228 -11.85 -21.79 -8.79
C LEU A 228 -10.63 -21.52 -7.90
N ARG A 229 -10.76 -20.65 -6.88
CA ARG A 229 -9.67 -20.33 -5.94
C ARG A 229 -9.03 -21.56 -5.31
N TYR A 230 -9.83 -22.51 -4.85
CA TYR A 230 -9.33 -23.73 -4.20
C TYR A 230 -8.57 -24.67 -5.15
N ASN A 231 -8.79 -24.55 -6.46
CA ASN A 231 -8.20 -25.40 -7.48
C ASN A 231 -7.12 -24.70 -8.31
N LEU A 232 -6.62 -23.55 -7.82
CA LEU A 232 -5.56 -22.76 -8.41
C LEU A 232 -4.31 -22.79 -7.52
N ARG A 233 -3.13 -22.59 -8.12
CA ARG A 233 -1.86 -22.48 -7.39
C ARG A 233 -1.75 -21.09 -6.75
N SER A 234 -0.87 -20.92 -5.77
CA SER A 234 -0.64 -19.62 -5.12
C SER A 234 -0.18 -18.50 -6.07
N GLY A 235 0.44 -18.85 -7.21
CA GLY A 235 0.86 -17.91 -8.24
C GLY A 235 -0.20 -17.61 -9.30
N ASP A 236 -1.32 -18.35 -9.31
CA ASP A 236 -2.41 -18.14 -10.27
C ASP A 236 -3.37 -17.10 -9.71
N ILE A 237 -3.75 -16.12 -10.53
CA ILE A 237 -4.55 -14.98 -10.06
C ILE A 237 -5.92 -14.99 -10.76
N PRO A 238 -7.01 -15.32 -10.06
CA PRO A 238 -8.35 -15.28 -10.63
C PRO A 238 -8.97 -13.87 -10.53
N PHE A 239 -9.74 -13.52 -11.56
CA PHE A 239 -10.46 -12.26 -11.71
C PHE A 239 -11.90 -12.53 -12.15
N ARG A 240 -12.85 -11.70 -11.70
CA ARG A 240 -14.16 -11.57 -12.33
C ARG A 240 -14.10 -10.45 -13.35
N TYR A 241 -14.26 -10.80 -14.63
CA TYR A 241 -14.11 -9.87 -15.74
C TYR A 241 -15.37 -9.02 -15.94
N GLY A 242 -16.54 -9.63 -15.75
CA GLY A 242 -17.85 -8.97 -15.76
C GLY A 242 -18.98 -10.00 -15.82
N GLY A 243 -20.13 -9.72 -15.19
CA GLY A 243 -21.26 -10.66 -15.21
C GLY A 243 -20.88 -12.07 -14.73
N GLU A 244 -20.98 -13.04 -15.62
CA GLU A 244 -20.61 -14.46 -15.48
C GLU A 244 -19.24 -14.83 -16.06
N GLU A 245 -18.46 -13.85 -16.52
CA GLU A 245 -17.15 -14.04 -17.14
C GLU A 245 -16.02 -13.91 -16.11
N PHE A 246 -15.06 -14.82 -16.20
CA PHE A 246 -13.89 -14.88 -15.33
C PHE A 246 -12.60 -14.93 -16.18
N VAL A 247 -11.53 -14.35 -15.65
CA VAL A 247 -10.19 -14.46 -16.22
C VAL A 247 -9.27 -15.05 -15.16
N ILE A 248 -8.34 -15.92 -15.56
CA ILE A 248 -7.30 -16.42 -14.67
C ILE A 248 -5.95 -16.16 -15.33
N LEU A 249 -5.06 -15.45 -14.62
CA LEU A 249 -3.65 -15.32 -15.01
C LEU A 249 -2.86 -16.49 -14.44
N LEU A 250 -2.16 -17.21 -15.32
CA LEU A 250 -1.31 -18.35 -14.97
C LEU A 250 0.16 -17.94 -15.13
N HIS A 251 0.82 -17.71 -14.01
CA HIS A 251 2.23 -17.35 -14.00
C HIS A 251 3.11 -18.59 -14.23
N ASN A 252 4.24 -18.43 -14.92
CA ASN A 252 5.17 -19.52 -15.25
C ASN A 252 4.47 -20.74 -15.86
N THR A 253 3.60 -20.48 -16.84
CA THR A 253 2.75 -21.48 -17.48
C THR A 253 2.81 -21.29 -18.98
N ASN A 254 3.14 -22.37 -19.71
CA ASN A 254 3.13 -22.42 -21.18
C ASN A 254 1.76 -22.90 -21.71
N CYS A 255 1.60 -22.99 -23.04
CA CYS A 255 0.32 -23.35 -23.65
C CYS A 255 -0.16 -24.76 -23.30
N GLN A 256 0.74 -25.73 -23.26
CA GLN A 256 0.41 -27.11 -22.90
C GLN A 256 -0.08 -27.20 -21.45
N ASP A 257 0.61 -26.55 -20.53
CA ASP A 257 0.26 -26.53 -19.10
C ASP A 257 -1.03 -25.74 -18.85
N ALA A 258 -1.24 -24.61 -19.54
CA ALA A 258 -2.49 -23.85 -19.48
C ALA A 258 -3.69 -24.70 -19.90
N SER A 259 -3.52 -25.52 -20.94
CA SER A 259 -4.55 -26.46 -21.41
C SER A 259 -4.89 -27.52 -20.36
N VAL A 260 -3.90 -27.99 -19.59
CA VAL A 260 -4.10 -28.94 -18.49
C VAL A 260 -4.90 -28.28 -17.36
N VAL A 261 -4.57 -27.04 -16.98
CA VAL A 261 -5.30 -26.28 -15.96
C VAL A 261 -6.74 -26.02 -16.42
N ALA A 262 -6.95 -25.58 -17.66
CA ALA A 262 -8.27 -25.33 -18.23
C ALA A 262 -9.16 -26.58 -18.17
N ARG A 263 -8.68 -27.72 -18.67
CA ARG A 263 -9.43 -28.99 -18.64
C ARG A 263 -9.74 -29.43 -17.22
N ARG A 264 -8.81 -29.27 -16.29
CA ARG A 264 -9.04 -29.60 -14.87
C ARG A 264 -10.16 -28.75 -14.29
N LEU A 265 -10.15 -27.43 -14.51
CA LEU A 265 -11.18 -26.53 -14.00
C LEU A 265 -12.56 -26.83 -14.62
N GLN A 266 -12.63 -27.01 -15.94
CA GLN A 266 -13.85 -27.40 -16.64
C GLN A 266 -14.44 -28.70 -16.08
N ARG A 267 -13.59 -29.72 -15.87
CA ARG A 267 -14.01 -31.01 -15.31
C ARG A 267 -14.53 -30.88 -13.88
N ILE A 268 -13.80 -30.18 -13.01
CA ILE A 268 -14.20 -29.99 -11.61
C ILE A 268 -15.53 -29.26 -11.50
N VAL A 269 -15.77 -28.28 -12.37
CA VAL A 269 -17.04 -27.54 -12.38
C VAL A 269 -18.19 -28.41 -12.89
N SER A 270 -17.99 -29.16 -13.96
CA SER A 270 -19.04 -29.99 -14.57
C SER A 270 -19.39 -31.26 -13.78
N GLU A 271 -18.42 -31.87 -13.09
CA GLU A 271 -18.65 -33.10 -12.31
C GLU A 271 -19.28 -32.85 -10.93
N GLN A 272 -19.24 -31.61 -10.44
CA GLN A 272 -19.73 -31.27 -9.09
C GLN A 272 -20.87 -30.26 -9.17
N PRO A 273 -22.12 -30.63 -8.80
CA PRO A 273 -23.21 -29.66 -8.76
C PRO A 273 -22.96 -28.56 -7.72
N PHE A 274 -23.60 -27.42 -7.89
CA PHE A 274 -23.58 -26.33 -6.93
C PHE A 274 -24.76 -26.45 -5.98
N PHE A 275 -24.48 -26.68 -4.69
CA PHE A 275 -25.48 -26.74 -3.64
C PHE A 275 -25.85 -25.32 -3.21
N ILE A 276 -27.09 -24.90 -3.51
CA ILE A 276 -27.61 -23.58 -3.15
C ILE A 276 -28.06 -23.59 -1.69
N ASP A 277 -28.74 -24.66 -1.30
CA ASP A 277 -29.17 -25.00 0.05
C ASP A 277 -29.19 -26.54 0.22
N ASN A 278 -29.85 -27.03 1.27
CA ASN A 278 -29.91 -28.46 1.59
C ASN A 278 -30.78 -29.29 0.64
N THR A 279 -31.63 -28.66 -0.17
CA THR A 279 -32.60 -29.34 -1.05
C THR A 279 -32.39 -29.06 -2.52
N LEU A 280 -31.75 -27.94 -2.87
CA LEU A 280 -31.49 -27.50 -4.23
C LEU A 280 -30.00 -27.62 -4.60
N SER A 281 -29.72 -28.46 -5.59
CA SER A 281 -28.43 -28.53 -6.27
C SER A 281 -28.60 -28.27 -7.76
N ILE A 282 -27.75 -27.42 -8.33
CA ILE A 282 -27.84 -27.00 -9.73
C ILE A 282 -26.56 -27.42 -10.46
N PRO A 283 -26.64 -28.27 -11.49
CA PRO A 283 -25.51 -28.56 -12.36
C PRO A 283 -25.24 -27.35 -13.23
N VAL A 284 -23.99 -26.91 -13.27
CA VAL A 284 -23.53 -25.79 -14.08
C VAL A 284 -22.23 -26.20 -14.76
N THR A 285 -22.06 -25.77 -16.01
CA THR A 285 -20.86 -26.04 -16.79
C THR A 285 -20.18 -24.71 -17.16
N ILE A 286 -18.92 -24.80 -17.57
CA ILE A 286 -18.15 -23.63 -18.03
C ILE A 286 -17.49 -23.96 -19.36
N SER A 287 -17.41 -22.94 -20.21
CA SER A 287 -16.59 -22.95 -21.42
C SER A 287 -15.32 -22.14 -21.16
N ILE A 288 -14.18 -22.57 -21.72
CA ILE A 288 -12.88 -21.92 -21.48
C ILE A 288 -12.11 -21.76 -22.79
N GLY A 289 -11.61 -20.56 -23.04
CA GLY A 289 -10.58 -20.28 -24.04
C GLY A 289 -9.23 -19.99 -23.37
N THR A 290 -8.13 -20.51 -23.93
CA THR A 290 -6.79 -20.32 -23.35
C THR A 290 -5.91 -19.46 -24.26
N GLY A 291 -5.25 -18.43 -23.74
CA GLY A 291 -4.27 -17.61 -24.46
C GLY A 291 -2.87 -17.73 -23.85
N CYS A 292 -1.83 -17.67 -24.68
CA CYS A 292 -0.43 -17.59 -24.23
C CYS A 292 0.26 -16.35 -24.77
N LEU A 293 1.06 -15.72 -23.91
CA LEU A 293 1.79 -14.52 -24.26
C LEU A 293 2.81 -14.84 -25.37
N ARG A 294 2.69 -14.13 -26.48
CA ARG A 294 3.64 -14.18 -27.60
C ARG A 294 4.58 -12.98 -27.54
N ALA A 295 5.75 -13.12 -28.16
CA ALA A 295 6.72 -12.03 -28.28
C ALA A 295 6.14 -10.82 -29.04
N SER A 296 5.21 -11.05 -29.97
CA SER A 296 4.54 -10.03 -30.78
C SER A 296 3.42 -9.28 -30.08
N ASP A 297 2.97 -9.73 -28.90
CA ASP A 297 1.82 -9.14 -28.22
C ASP A 297 2.14 -7.71 -27.72
N ASP A 298 1.12 -6.89 -27.51
CA ASP A 298 1.27 -5.56 -26.93
C ASP A 298 1.67 -5.63 -25.43
N SER A 299 2.11 -4.51 -24.86
CA SER A 299 2.50 -4.44 -23.43
C SER A 299 1.31 -4.35 -22.47
N GLU A 300 0.11 -4.05 -22.97
CA GLU A 300 -1.12 -3.92 -22.17
C GLU A 300 -1.86 -5.26 -22.06
N GLY A 301 -1.53 -6.24 -22.91
CA GLY A 301 -2.11 -7.57 -22.93
C GLY A 301 -3.43 -7.66 -23.67
N VAL A 302 -3.79 -6.66 -24.48
CA VAL A 302 -5.04 -6.61 -25.24
C VAL A 302 -5.12 -7.76 -26.24
N GLN A 303 -4.05 -7.99 -27.00
CA GLN A 303 -3.99 -9.09 -27.99
C GLN A 303 -4.02 -10.47 -27.33
N LEU A 304 -3.42 -10.61 -26.14
CA LEU A 304 -3.44 -11.84 -25.38
C LEU A 304 -4.86 -12.19 -24.90
N LEU A 305 -5.57 -11.22 -24.32
CA LEU A 305 -6.95 -11.41 -23.87
C LEU A 305 -7.90 -11.66 -25.05
N ALA A 306 -7.75 -10.90 -26.15
CA ALA A 306 -8.58 -11.06 -27.35
C ALA A 306 -8.49 -12.49 -27.92
N ARG A 307 -7.30 -13.08 -27.92
CA ARG A 307 -7.10 -14.46 -28.38
C ARG A 307 -7.77 -15.49 -27.48
N ALA A 308 -7.69 -15.29 -26.16
CA ALA A 308 -8.37 -16.17 -25.22
C ALA A 308 -9.90 -16.06 -25.33
N ASP A 309 -10.42 -14.85 -25.57
CA ASP A 309 -11.83 -14.60 -25.83
C ASP A 309 -12.31 -15.26 -27.13
N GLU A 310 -11.53 -15.17 -28.21
CA GLU A 310 -11.85 -15.85 -29.47
C GLU A 310 -11.98 -17.37 -29.27
N TYR A 311 -11.05 -17.97 -28.52
CA TYR A 311 -11.14 -19.40 -28.19
C TYR A 311 -12.31 -19.74 -27.26
N LEU A 312 -12.69 -18.84 -26.35
CA LEU A 312 -13.89 -19.02 -25.54
C LEU A 312 -15.15 -19.02 -26.42
N LEU A 313 -15.23 -18.11 -27.40
CA LEU A 313 -16.33 -18.08 -28.37
C LEU A 313 -16.40 -19.38 -29.17
N GLN A 314 -15.25 -19.91 -29.61
CA GLN A 314 -15.18 -21.22 -30.28
C GLN A 314 -15.65 -22.36 -29.36
N ALA A 315 -15.29 -22.35 -28.07
CA ALA A 315 -15.76 -23.34 -27.10
C ALA A 315 -17.30 -23.30 -26.96
N LYS A 316 -17.87 -22.09 -26.87
CA LYS A 316 -19.33 -21.90 -26.83
C LYS A 316 -20.01 -22.41 -28.12
N ALA A 317 -19.39 -22.19 -29.28
CA ALA A 317 -19.90 -22.66 -30.57
C ALA A 317 -19.77 -24.18 -30.76
N ALA A 318 -18.77 -24.81 -30.14
CA ALA A 318 -18.53 -26.26 -30.18
C ALA A 318 -19.49 -27.09 -29.30
N GLY A 319 -20.49 -26.45 -28.68
CA GLY A 319 -21.48 -27.12 -27.84
C GLY A 319 -21.30 -26.88 -26.35
N ARG A 320 -20.45 -25.93 -25.94
CA ARG A 320 -20.19 -25.54 -24.54
C ARG A 320 -19.57 -26.66 -23.70
N ASN A 321 -19.37 -26.43 -22.40
CA ASN A 321 -18.76 -27.37 -21.46
C ASN A 321 -17.44 -27.96 -21.97
N CYS A 322 -16.62 -27.13 -22.62
CA CYS A 322 -15.39 -27.56 -23.26
C CYS A 322 -14.31 -26.47 -23.22
N THR A 323 -13.10 -26.87 -23.58
CA THR A 323 -11.92 -26.00 -23.62
C THR A 323 -11.43 -25.91 -25.06
N ILE A 324 -11.18 -24.70 -25.56
CA ILE A 324 -10.40 -24.50 -26.78
C ILE A 324 -9.03 -23.94 -26.39
N ASN A 325 -8.00 -24.67 -26.79
CA ASN A 325 -6.64 -24.42 -26.36
C ASN A 325 -5.92 -23.54 -27.37
N CYS A 326 -4.96 -22.77 -26.87
CA CYS A 326 -3.98 -22.11 -27.71
C CYS A 326 -3.19 -23.16 -28.49
N THR A 327 -2.66 -22.72 -29.62
CA THR A 327 -1.63 -23.44 -30.37
C THR A 327 -0.37 -22.59 -30.31
N ASP A 328 0.77 -23.25 -30.11
CA ASP A 328 2.09 -22.60 -30.02
C ASP A 328 2.41 -21.80 -31.30
#